data_AF-A0A372LHG0-F1
#
_entry.id   AF-A0A372LHG0-F1
#
_cell.length_a   1.000
_cell.length_b   1.000
_cell.length_c   1.000
_cell.angle_alpha   90.00
_cell.angle_beta   90.00
_cell.angle_gamma   90.00
#
_symmetry.space_group_name_H-M   'P 1'
#
loop_
_entity.id
_entity.type
_entity.pdbx_description
1 polymer ?
#
loop_
_entity_poly.entity_id
_entity_poly.type
_entity_poly.pdbx_seq_one_letter_code
_entity_poly.pdbx_strand_id
1 'polypeptide(L)'
;MFTRMPLLHMLDAGGDCMKLFEMMINHKVNTITPDELLRLAKQYNVNLTVGDAKTVAGIVAGKNINVFNKAERMKALKQIEMKTGLATANELEEIFKQLTANL
;
A
#
# COMPACT_ATOMS: atom_id res chain seq x y z
N MET A 1 -54.17 -9.52 5.52
CA MET A 1 -52.89 -10.01 6.08
C MET A 1 -51.82 -9.80 5.03
N PHE A 2 -51.06 -8.71 5.12
CA PHE A 2 -49.90 -8.47 4.25
C PHE A 2 -48.65 -8.73 5.07
N THR A 3 -47.98 -9.83 4.76
CA THR A 3 -46.73 -10.22 5.41
C THR A 3 -45.66 -9.17 5.13
N ARG A 4 -45.12 -8.64 6.23
CA ARG A 4 -44.01 -7.68 6.30
C ARG A 4 -42.82 -8.23 5.51
N MET A 5 -42.49 -7.64 4.36
CA MET A 5 -41.17 -7.83 3.73
C MET A 5 -40.11 -7.32 4.72
N PRO A 6 -39.09 -8.12 5.07
CA PRO A 6 -38.04 -7.66 5.98
C PRO A 6 -37.17 -6.63 5.27
N LEU A 7 -37.15 -5.44 5.85
CA LEU A 7 -36.37 -4.26 5.48
C LEU A 7 -34.87 -4.46 5.84
N LEU A 8 -34.31 -5.65 5.58
CA LEU A 8 -32.95 -6.02 6.00
C LEU A 8 -32.09 -6.49 4.82
N HIS A 9 -32.14 -5.73 3.73
CA HIS A 9 -31.04 -5.75 2.76
C HIS A 9 -30.96 -4.43 2.00
N MET A 10 -30.68 -3.33 2.69
CA MET A 10 -30.12 -2.13 2.07
C MET A 10 -29.17 -1.40 3.03
N LEU A 11 -27.95 -1.21 2.54
CA LEU A 11 -26.95 -0.20 2.92
C LEU A 11 -26.25 -0.36 4.29
N ASP A 12 -25.23 -1.21 4.32
CA ASP A 12 -24.03 -0.94 5.13
C ASP A 12 -23.18 0.12 4.42
N ALA A 13 -23.59 1.39 4.46
CA ALA A 13 -22.83 2.50 3.87
C ALA A 13 -21.54 2.85 4.65
N GLY A 14 -21.16 2.02 5.65
CA GLY A 14 -19.98 2.20 6.50
C GLY A 14 -18.76 1.43 6.02
N GLY A 15 -18.93 0.30 5.31
CA GLY A 15 -17.83 -0.55 4.84
C GLY A 15 -17.29 -0.23 3.44
N ASP A 16 -18.06 0.44 2.58
CA ASP A 16 -17.70 0.63 1.17
C ASP A 16 -16.64 1.73 0.95
N CYS A 17 -16.69 2.80 1.73
CA CYS A 17 -15.69 3.87 1.67
C CYS A 17 -14.30 3.32 1.99
N MET A 18 -14.17 2.50 3.04
CA MET A 18 -12.90 1.90 3.45
C MET A 18 -12.32 1.02 2.33
N LYS A 19 -13.15 0.23 1.65
CA LYS A 19 -12.72 -0.59 0.49
C LYS A 19 -12.30 0.25 -0.71
N LEU A 20 -12.97 1.36 -0.99
CA LEU A 20 -12.58 2.29 -2.05
C LEU A 20 -11.19 2.89 -1.79
N PHE A 21 -10.90 3.28 -0.56
CA PHE A 21 -9.57 3.78 -0.18
C PHE A 21 -8.50 2.71 -0.27
N GLU A 22 -8.78 1.49 0.21
CA GLU A 22 -7.86 0.37 0.06
C GLU A 22 -7.53 0.11 -1.41
N MET A 23 -8.54 0.13 -2.29
CA MET A 23 -8.35 -0.02 -3.74
C MET A 23 -7.49 1.09 -4.33
N MET A 24 -7.71 2.36 -3.95
CA MET A 24 -6.90 3.49 -4.43
C MET A 24 -5.44 3.38 -3.99
N ILE A 25 -5.18 3.06 -2.73
CA ILE A 25 -3.82 2.91 -2.19
C ILE A 25 -3.12 1.70 -2.80
N ASN A 26 -3.82 0.56 -2.92
CA ASN A 26 -3.29 -0.61 -3.60
C ASN A 26 -2.97 -0.29 -5.05
N HIS A 27 -3.85 0.40 -5.77
CA HIS A 27 -3.56 0.84 -7.14
C HIS A 27 -2.30 1.71 -7.18
N LYS A 28 -2.20 2.71 -6.29
CA LYS A 28 -1.05 3.62 -6.21
C LYS A 28 0.27 2.88 -5.99
N VAL A 29 0.30 1.90 -5.08
CA VAL A 29 1.51 1.09 -4.83
C VAL A 29 1.82 0.17 -6.02
N ASN A 30 0.79 -0.38 -6.67
CA ASN A 30 0.98 -1.25 -7.82
C ASN A 30 1.38 -0.52 -9.12
N THR A 31 1.20 0.80 -9.18
CA THR A 31 1.64 1.63 -10.31
C THR A 31 2.77 2.58 -9.93
N ILE A 32 3.37 2.43 -8.74
CA ILE A 32 4.34 3.38 -8.23
C ILE A 32 5.60 3.42 -9.09
N THR A 33 6.00 4.63 -9.46
CA THR A 33 7.24 4.85 -10.21
C THR A 33 8.42 5.15 -9.28
N PRO A 34 9.67 4.93 -9.72
CA PRO A 34 10.85 5.28 -8.94
C PRO A 34 10.86 6.76 -8.50
N ASP A 35 10.46 7.67 -9.39
CA ASP A 35 10.37 9.10 -9.13
C ASP A 35 9.33 9.45 -8.06
N GLU A 36 8.17 8.79 -8.08
CA GLU A 36 7.17 8.95 -7.03
C GLU A 36 7.66 8.41 -5.69
N LEU A 37 8.36 7.28 -5.69
CA LEU A 37 8.97 6.70 -4.50
C LEU A 37 9.98 7.66 -3.86
N LEU A 38 10.81 8.31 -4.68
CA LEU A 38 11.75 9.35 -4.21
C LEU A 38 11.04 10.59 -3.67
N ARG A 39 9.92 10.99 -4.28
CA ARG A 39 9.10 12.12 -3.79
C ARG A 39 8.47 11.79 -2.43
N LEU A 40 7.92 10.58 -2.27
CA LEU A 40 7.38 10.11 -1.00
C LEU A 40 8.47 10.00 0.06
N ALA A 41 9.64 9.47 -0.30
CA ALA A 41 10.78 9.41 0.61
C ALA A 41 11.16 10.81 1.12
N LYS A 42 11.25 11.81 0.23
CA LYS A 42 11.47 13.21 0.63
C LYS A 42 10.34 13.76 1.51
N GLN A 43 9.08 13.49 1.18
CA GLN A 43 7.92 13.95 1.94
C GLN A 43 7.94 13.42 3.37
N TYR A 44 8.39 12.18 3.57
CA TYR A 44 8.45 11.52 4.87
C TYR A 44 9.83 11.59 5.54
N ASN A 45 10.78 12.38 5.01
CA ASN A 45 12.17 12.48 5.49
C ASN A 45 12.89 11.12 5.59
N VAL A 46 12.59 10.23 4.65
CA VAL A 46 13.19 8.90 4.48
C VAL A 46 14.32 9.00 3.46
N ASN A 47 15.45 8.37 3.78
CA ASN A 47 16.68 8.47 3.02
C ASN A 47 16.77 7.34 1.98
N LEU A 48 16.16 7.56 0.81
CA LEU A 48 16.09 6.57 -0.27
C LEU A 48 16.95 6.99 -1.47
N THR A 49 17.81 6.09 -1.95
CA THR A 49 18.62 6.35 -3.16
C THR A 49 17.82 6.10 -4.44
N VAL A 50 18.25 6.70 -5.56
CA VAL A 50 17.62 6.48 -6.87
C VAL A 50 17.72 5.02 -7.32
N GLY A 51 18.83 4.35 -7.01
CA GLY A 51 19.04 2.94 -7.34
C GLY A 51 18.09 2.02 -6.55
N ASP A 52 17.93 2.30 -5.27
CA ASP A 52 16.97 1.60 -4.41
C ASP A 52 15.53 1.83 -4.86
N ALA A 53 15.16 3.07 -5.16
CA ALA A 53 13.82 3.41 -5.65
C ALA A 53 13.47 2.65 -6.94
N LYS A 54 14.42 2.52 -7.88
CA LYS A 54 14.24 1.71 -9.10
C LYS A 54 14.03 0.23 -8.79
N THR A 55 14.85 -0.31 -7.89
CA THR A 55 14.79 -1.71 -7.48
C THR A 55 13.46 -2.02 -6.79
N VAL A 56 13.06 -1.17 -5.84
CA VAL A 56 11.79 -1.27 -5.12
C VAL A 56 10.61 -1.19 -6.09
N ALA A 57 10.55 -0.17 -6.94
CA ALA A 57 9.47 -0.02 -7.91
C ALA A 57 9.36 -1.26 -8.83
N GLY A 58 10.47 -1.83 -9.28
CA GLY A 58 10.47 -3.08 -10.06
C GLY A 58 9.98 -4.31 -9.29
N ILE A 59 10.05 -4.31 -7.97
CA ILE A 59 9.56 -5.41 -7.13
C ILE A 59 8.07 -5.25 -6.84
N VAL A 60 7.56 -4.04 -6.67
CA VAL A 60 6.18 -3.79 -6.23
C VAL A 60 5.22 -3.45 -7.37
N ALA A 61 5.69 -2.74 -8.39
CA ALA A 61 4.86 -2.35 -9.51
C ALA A 61 4.39 -3.58 -10.31
N GLY A 62 3.11 -3.63 -10.65
CA GLY A 62 2.49 -4.70 -11.43
C GLY A 62 2.30 -6.03 -10.67
N LYS A 63 2.66 -6.14 -9.39
CA LYS A 63 2.52 -7.39 -8.63
C LYS A 63 1.17 -7.59 -7.93
N ASN A 64 0.26 -6.63 -8.08
CA ASN A 64 -1.06 -6.61 -7.44
C ASN A 64 -0.98 -6.80 -5.91
N ILE A 65 -0.02 -6.15 -5.27
CA ILE A 65 0.20 -6.22 -3.82
C ILE A 65 -0.89 -5.45 -3.08
N ASN A 66 -1.51 -6.08 -2.09
CA ASN A 66 -2.35 -5.43 -1.10
C ASN A 66 -1.50 -4.99 0.10
N VAL A 67 -1.29 -3.67 0.25
CA VAL A 67 -0.44 -3.14 1.33
C VAL A 67 -1.08 -3.17 2.71
N PHE A 68 -2.40 -3.36 2.78
CA PHE A 68 -3.13 -3.58 4.04
C PHE A 68 -3.01 -5.03 4.51
N ASN A 69 -2.71 -5.98 3.59
CA ASN A 69 -2.42 -7.35 3.96
C ASN A 69 -0.99 -7.47 4.50
N LYS A 70 -0.87 -7.69 5.81
CA LYS A 70 0.43 -7.84 6.49
C LYS A 70 1.32 -8.91 5.85
N ALA A 71 0.77 -10.04 5.40
CA ALA A 71 1.57 -11.11 4.81
C ALA A 71 2.17 -10.71 3.46
N GLU A 72 1.38 -10.06 2.61
CA GLU A 72 1.85 -9.58 1.30
C GLU A 72 2.85 -8.44 1.43
N ARG A 73 2.57 -7.49 2.33
CA ARG A 73 3.51 -6.40 2.67
C ARG A 73 4.85 -6.94 3.17
N MET A 74 4.84 -7.88 4.10
CA MET A 74 6.07 -8.51 4.61
C MET A 74 6.82 -9.26 3.51
N LYS A 75 6.13 -9.92 2.59
CA LYS A 75 6.75 -10.62 1.45
C LYS A 75 7.42 -9.64 0.48
N ALA A 76 6.81 -8.48 0.24
CA ALA A 76 7.39 -7.42 -0.58
C ALA A 76 8.64 -6.83 0.11
N LEU A 77 8.53 -6.46 1.39
CA LEU A 77 9.65 -5.93 2.18
C LEU A 77 10.83 -6.89 2.23
N LYS A 78 10.58 -8.19 2.41
CA LYS A 78 11.64 -9.21 2.41
C LYS A 78 12.34 -9.34 1.05
N GLN A 79 11.61 -9.22 -0.06
CA GLN A 79 12.23 -9.19 -1.40
C GLN A 79 13.10 -7.95 -1.60
N ILE A 80 12.68 -6.83 -1.05
CA ILE A 80 13.41 -5.56 -1.11
C ILE A 80 14.67 -5.66 -0.26
N GLU A 81 14.56 -6.11 0.99
CA GLU A 81 15.70 -6.38 1.89
C GLU A 81 16.76 -7.25 1.21
N MET A 82 16.36 -8.32 0.53
CA MET A 82 17.27 -9.21 -0.20
C MET A 82 18.00 -8.53 -1.38
N LYS A 83 17.47 -7.44 -1.92
CA LYS A 83 18.00 -6.76 -3.12
C LYS A 83 18.73 -5.46 -2.81
N THR A 84 18.27 -4.70 -1.82
CA THR A 84 18.77 -3.37 -1.47
C THR A 84 19.44 -3.34 -0.08
N GLY A 85 19.18 -4.34 0.76
CA GLY A 85 19.63 -4.40 2.14
C GLY A 85 18.58 -3.96 3.16
N LEU A 86 18.88 -4.24 4.43
CA LEU A 86 17.97 -4.03 5.56
C LEU A 86 17.64 -2.56 5.81
N ALA A 87 18.60 -1.65 5.64
CA ALA A 87 18.38 -0.22 5.83
C ALA A 87 17.25 0.29 4.92
N THR A 88 17.34 0.03 3.62
CA THR A 88 16.33 0.41 2.63
C THR A 88 14.98 -0.23 2.88
N ALA A 89 14.96 -1.49 3.35
CA ALA A 89 13.70 -2.15 3.68
C ALA A 89 12.99 -1.49 4.88
N ASN A 90 13.73 -1.07 5.90
CA ASN A 90 13.18 -0.33 7.04
C ASN A 90 12.66 1.06 6.62
N GLU A 91 13.43 1.79 5.84
CA GLU A 91 13.05 3.08 5.27
C GLU A 91 11.74 2.97 4.45
N LEU A 92 11.61 1.90 3.66
CA LEU A 92 10.40 1.65 2.88
C LEU A 92 9.21 1.20 3.75
N GLU A 93 9.46 0.43 4.81
CA GLU A 93 8.43 0.05 5.76
C GLU A 93 7.79 1.30 6.39
N GLU A 94 8.60 2.30 6.74
CA GLU A 94 8.11 3.57 7.27
C GLU A 94 7.25 4.32 6.25
N ILE A 95 7.65 4.38 4.98
CA ILE A 95 6.80 4.96 3.91
C ILE A 95 5.45 4.24 3.83
N PHE A 96 5.44 2.90 3.84
CA PHE A 96 4.19 2.13 3.78
C PHE A 96 3.33 2.35 5.01
N LYS A 97 3.92 2.38 6.21
CA LYS A 97 3.19 2.70 7.44
C LYS A 97 2.55 4.08 7.34
N GLN A 98 3.30 5.10 6.94
CA GLN A 98 2.80 6.47 6.81
C GLN A 98 1.68 6.62 5.77
N LEU A 99 1.77 5.89 4.65
CA LEU A 99 0.70 5.80 3.65
C LEU A 99 -0.59 5.18 4.22
N THR A 100 -0.47 4.19 5.10
CA THR A 100 -1.62 3.51 5.73
C THR A 100 -2.11 4.17 7.03
N ALA A 101 -1.27 4.95 7.71
CA ALA A 101 -1.52 5.50 9.04
C ALA A 101 -2.00 6.96 9.05
N ASN A 102 -1.76 7.74 8.00
CA ASN A 102 -2.39 9.06 7.83
C ASN A 102 -3.83 8.95 7.30
N LEU A 103 -4.56 7.93 7.77
CA LEU A 103 -5.95 7.61 7.45
C LEU A 103 -6.75 7.57 8.74
#